data_AF-A0A7W9J652-F1
#
_entry.id   AF-A0A7W9J652-F1
#
_cell.length_a   1.000
_cell.length_b   1.000
_cell.length_c   1.000
_cell.angle_alpha   90.00
_cell.angle_beta   90.00
_cell.angle_gamma   90.00
#
_symmetry.space_group_name_H-M   'P 1'
#
loop_
_entity.id
_entity.type
_entity.pdbx_description
1 polymer ?
#
loop_
_entity_poly.entity_id
_entity_poly.type
_entity_poly.pdbx_seq_one_letter_code
_entity_poly.pdbx_strand_id
1 'polypeptide(L)'
;MSKPSVLFVCVHNAGRSQMAAGWLRELAGDTVEVRSAGSAPRDQINPIAVEAMKEVGIDITGAIPQLLQTETVRESDVIVTMGCGDACPIFPGKRYEDWELTDPAGQPIEVVRQVRDEIRARVEKLVGELQIA
;
A
#
# COMPACT_ATOMS: atom_id res chain seq x y z
N MET A 1 18.29 2.06 16.24
CA MET A 1 17.91 2.68 14.94
C MET A 1 16.41 2.89 14.94
N SER A 2 15.90 3.95 14.33
CA SER A 2 14.45 4.11 14.15
C SER A 2 13.93 3.03 13.20
N LYS A 3 12.71 2.57 13.44
CA LYS A 3 11.98 1.63 12.59
C LYS A 3 11.81 2.24 11.20
N PRO A 4 12.21 1.57 10.09
CA PRO A 4 11.99 2.10 8.74
C PRO A 4 10.50 2.24 8.46
N SER A 5 10.14 3.19 7.63
CA SER A 5 8.75 3.52 7.33
C SER A 5 8.43 3.45 5.84
N VAL A 6 7.28 2.85 5.51
CA VAL A 6 6.81 2.64 4.14
C VAL A 6 5.44 3.28 3.96
N LEU A 7 5.30 4.10 2.92
CA LEU A 7 4.04 4.71 2.52
C LEU A 7 3.57 4.14 1.18
N PHE A 8 2.38 3.52 1.20
CA PHE A 8 1.69 3.05 0.00
C PHE A 8 0.67 4.08 -0.49
N VAL A 9 0.81 4.54 -1.73
CA VAL A 9 -0.06 5.57 -2.32
C VAL A 9 -0.80 5.02 -3.53
N CYS A 10 -2.13 5.17 -3.57
CA CYS A 10 -2.93 4.97 -4.78
C CYS A 10 -3.98 6.08 -4.92
N VAL A 11 -4.84 6.05 -5.93
CA VAL A 11 -5.84 7.13 -6.11
C VAL A 11 -6.81 7.21 -4.92
N HIS A 12 -7.52 6.11 -4.63
CA HIS A 12 -8.66 6.13 -3.71
C HIS A 12 -8.35 5.69 -2.27
N ASN A 13 -7.14 5.20 -2.00
CA ASN A 13 -6.76 4.52 -0.75
C ASN A 13 -7.78 3.47 -0.26
N ALA A 14 -8.40 2.78 -1.20
CA ALA A 14 -9.48 1.82 -0.94
C ALA A 14 -9.20 0.42 -1.51
N GLY A 15 -8.10 0.23 -2.26
CA GLY A 15 -7.79 -1.03 -2.94
C GLY A 15 -6.31 -1.37 -2.83
N ARG A 16 -5.55 -1.13 -3.90
CA ARG A 16 -4.10 -1.46 -4.02
C ARG A 16 -3.28 -1.07 -2.78
N SER A 17 -3.32 0.19 -2.35
CA SER A 17 -2.54 0.63 -1.18
C SER A 17 -3.00 0.03 0.14
N GLN A 18 -4.27 -0.34 0.30
CA GLN A 18 -4.76 -1.03 1.49
C GLN A 18 -4.32 -2.49 1.52
N MET A 19 -4.38 -3.18 0.37
CA MET A 19 -3.87 -4.55 0.24
C MET A 19 -2.37 -4.60 0.50
N ALA A 20 -1.60 -3.66 -0.05
CA ALA A 20 -0.15 -3.56 0.17
C ALA A 20 0.19 -3.30 1.65
N ALA A 21 -0.53 -2.38 2.29
CA ALA A 21 -0.36 -2.13 3.72
C ALA A 21 -0.73 -3.34 4.58
N GLY A 22 -1.78 -4.07 4.23
CA GLY A 22 -2.17 -5.33 4.89
C GLY A 22 -1.05 -6.38 4.80
N TRP A 23 -0.54 -6.63 3.59
CA TRP A 23 0.56 -7.57 3.39
C TRP A 23 1.83 -7.17 4.15
N LEU A 24 2.21 -5.88 4.13
CA LEU A 24 3.44 -5.46 4.78
C LEU A 24 3.34 -5.60 6.31
N ARG A 25 2.18 -5.30 6.90
CA ARG A 25 1.95 -5.51 8.34
C ARG A 25 2.04 -6.99 8.70
N GLU A 26 1.43 -7.86 7.89
CA GLU A 26 1.47 -9.31 8.10
C GLU A 26 2.90 -9.87 8.02
N LEU A 27 3.66 -9.45 7.01
CA LEU A 27 4.98 -10.02 6.72
C LEU A 27 6.12 -9.40 7.53
N ALA A 28 6.05 -8.11 7.84
CA ALA A 28 7.11 -7.41 8.58
C ALA A 28 6.80 -7.24 10.07
N GLY A 29 5.55 -7.44 10.50
CA GLY A 29 5.11 -7.23 11.87
C GLY A 29 5.52 -5.84 12.40
N ASP A 30 6.08 -5.81 13.60
CA ASP A 30 6.49 -4.58 14.26
C ASP A 30 7.86 -4.04 13.82
N THR A 31 8.46 -4.56 12.74
CA THR A 31 9.77 -4.11 12.26
C THR A 31 9.72 -2.98 11.24
N VAL A 32 8.56 -2.71 10.63
CA VAL A 32 8.35 -1.61 9.66
C VAL A 32 7.11 -0.79 10.00
N GLU A 33 7.20 0.54 9.94
CA GLU A 33 6.05 1.43 10.11
C GLU A 33 5.28 1.51 8.80
N VAL A 34 4.00 1.14 8.82
CA VAL A 34 3.20 0.96 7.60
C VAL A 34 2.11 2.02 7.48
N ARG A 35 2.23 2.87 6.47
CA ARG A 35 1.27 3.94 6.14
C ARG A 35 0.65 3.70 4.77
N SER A 36 -0.57 4.19 4.58
CA SER A 36 -1.22 4.22 3.27
C SER A 36 -2.03 5.49 3.10
N ALA A 37 -2.06 6.04 1.89
CA ALA A 37 -2.84 7.23 1.59
C ALA A 37 -3.32 7.23 0.13
N GLY A 38 -4.12 8.23 -0.23
CA GLY A 38 -4.51 8.44 -1.62
C GLY A 38 -4.76 9.88 -2.01
N SER A 39 -4.65 10.15 -3.32
CA SER A 39 -4.80 11.50 -3.88
C SER A 39 -6.25 11.96 -3.93
N ALA A 40 -7.20 11.04 -4.02
CA ALA A 40 -8.64 11.27 -3.98
C ALA A 40 -9.33 10.14 -3.20
N PRO A 41 -9.22 10.09 -1.86
CA PRO A 41 -9.73 8.99 -1.05
C PRO A 41 -11.24 8.79 -1.20
N ARG A 42 -11.69 7.54 -1.08
CA ARG A 42 -13.12 7.22 -0.92
C ARG A 42 -13.50 7.13 0.54
N ASP A 43 -14.80 7.12 0.82
CA ASP A 43 -15.31 7.03 2.20
C ASP A 43 -15.10 5.64 2.83
N GLN A 44 -14.90 4.60 2.01
CA GLN A 44 -14.76 3.23 2.45
C GLN A 44 -13.77 2.44 1.60
N ILE A 45 -13.20 1.40 2.20
CA ILE A 45 -12.39 0.39 1.50
C ILE A 45 -13.29 -0.35 0.51
N ASN A 46 -12.71 -0.74 -0.64
CA ASN A 46 -13.37 -1.57 -1.64
C ASN A 46 -13.75 -2.92 -0.99
N PRO A 47 -15.05 -3.27 -0.93
CA PRO A 47 -15.49 -4.53 -0.34
C PRO A 47 -14.87 -5.76 -1.00
N ILE A 48 -14.58 -5.71 -2.31
CA ILE A 48 -13.95 -6.82 -3.05
C ILE A 48 -12.49 -6.98 -2.62
N ALA A 49 -11.79 -5.87 -2.32
CA ALA A 49 -10.44 -5.93 -1.77
C ALA A 49 -10.44 -6.51 -0.33
N VAL A 50 -11.45 -6.14 0.47
CA VAL A 50 -11.66 -6.75 1.80
C VAL A 50 -11.88 -8.26 1.68
N GLU A 51 -12.76 -8.69 0.78
CA GLU A 51 -13.04 -10.10 0.52
C GLU A 51 -11.77 -10.84 0.10
N ALA A 52 -11.03 -10.31 -0.88
CA ALA A 52 -9.79 -10.92 -1.36
C ALA A 52 -8.72 -11.04 -0.26
N MET A 53 -8.57 -10.05 0.63
CA MET A 53 -7.59 -10.12 1.72
C MET A 53 -8.04 -11.09 2.83
N LYS A 54 -9.35 -11.17 3.12
CA LYS A 54 -9.89 -12.11 4.11
C LYS A 54 -9.68 -13.58 3.71
N GLU A 55 -9.72 -13.90 2.41
CA GLU A 55 -9.40 -15.25 1.91
C GLU A 55 -8.01 -15.75 2.31
N VAL A 56 -7.05 -14.83 2.48
CA VAL A 56 -5.68 -15.13 2.89
C VAL A 56 -5.42 -14.82 4.36
N GLY A 57 -6.47 -14.60 5.15
CA GLY A 57 -6.39 -14.40 6.59
C GLY A 57 -6.06 -12.96 7.04
N ILE A 58 -6.02 -11.99 6.12
CA ILE A 58 -5.66 -10.60 6.43
C ILE A 58 -6.94 -9.74 6.47
N ASP A 59 -7.22 -9.16 7.64
CA ASP A 59 -8.33 -8.21 7.78
C ASP A 59 -7.85 -6.76 7.61
N ILE A 60 -8.36 -6.09 6.56
CA ILE A 60 -8.09 -4.68 6.29
C ILE A 60 -9.24 -3.75 6.68
N THR A 61 -10.34 -4.26 7.26
CA THR A 61 -11.55 -3.46 7.52
C THR A 61 -11.38 -2.36 8.56
N GLY A 62 -10.37 -2.47 9.43
CA GLY A 62 -10.06 -1.44 10.43
C GLY A 62 -9.36 -0.20 9.86
N ALA A 63 -8.94 -0.21 8.59
CA ALA A 63 -8.30 0.94 7.97
C ALA A 63 -9.33 1.94 7.42
N ILE A 64 -9.01 3.23 7.55
CA ILE A 64 -9.81 4.33 7.02
C ILE A 64 -9.04 4.94 5.85
N PRO A 65 -9.63 5.06 4.65
CA PRO A 65 -8.98 5.76 3.55
C PRO A 65 -8.63 7.20 3.93
N GLN A 66 -7.41 7.62 3.67
CA GLN A 66 -6.87 8.91 4.10
C GLN A 66 -6.24 9.68 2.95
N LEU A 67 -6.36 11.01 3.01
CA LEU A 67 -5.79 11.91 2.02
C LEU A 67 -4.26 11.90 2.12
N LEU A 68 -3.60 11.87 0.97
CA LEU A 68 -2.15 12.03 0.87
C LEU A 68 -1.76 13.43 1.36
N GLN A 69 -1.05 13.48 2.48
CA GLN A 69 -0.48 14.71 3.01
C GLN A 69 1.02 14.77 2.71
N THR A 70 1.51 15.97 2.40
CA THR A 70 2.94 16.21 2.15
C THR A 70 3.82 15.78 3.32
N GLU A 71 3.34 15.96 4.56
CA GLU A 71 4.09 15.55 5.76
C GLU A 71 4.24 14.03 5.85
N THR A 72 3.20 13.27 5.51
CA THR A 72 3.28 11.79 5.50
C THR A 72 4.35 11.28 4.53
N VAL A 73 4.53 11.95 3.39
CA VAL A 73 5.62 11.64 2.44
C VAL A 73 6.98 12.01 3.05
N ARG A 74 7.07 13.18 3.71
CA ARG A 74 8.28 13.65 4.38
C ARG A 74 8.72 12.73 5.53
N GLU A 75 7.79 12.11 6.23
CA GLU A 75 8.03 11.20 7.36
C GLU A 75 8.28 9.75 6.93
N SER A 76 8.18 9.42 5.63
CA SER A 76 8.33 8.06 5.12
C SER A 76 9.68 7.82 4.45
N ASP A 77 10.32 6.67 4.66
CA ASP A 77 11.63 6.36 4.07
C ASP A 77 11.50 5.79 2.65
N VAL A 78 10.48 4.94 2.46
CA VAL A 78 10.12 4.34 1.18
C VAL A 78 8.71 4.75 0.81
N ILE A 79 8.52 5.22 -0.42
CA ILE A 79 7.24 5.63 -0.97
C ILE A 79 6.94 4.79 -2.20
N VAL A 80 5.83 4.06 -2.16
CA VAL A 80 5.39 3.16 -3.23
C VAL A 80 4.12 3.73 -3.86
N THR A 81 4.21 4.17 -5.11
CA THR A 81 3.07 4.68 -5.88
C THR A 81 2.41 3.57 -6.69
N MET A 82 1.08 3.61 -6.77
CA MET A 82 0.26 2.61 -7.46
C MET A 82 -0.83 3.31 -8.27
N GLY A 83 -0.41 3.99 -9.36
CA GLY A 83 -1.31 4.65 -10.30
C GLY A 83 -1.90 5.98 -9.83
N CYS A 84 -1.27 6.67 -8.88
CA CYS A 84 -1.64 8.04 -8.49
C CYS A 84 -0.97 9.13 -9.36
N GLY A 85 -0.09 8.76 -10.30
CA GLY A 85 0.66 9.69 -11.15
C GLY A 85 1.50 10.68 -10.33
N ASP A 86 1.60 11.91 -10.81
CA ASP A 86 2.43 12.99 -10.23
C ASP A 86 1.84 13.63 -8.96
N ALA A 87 0.83 13.02 -8.35
CA ALA A 87 0.21 13.54 -7.12
C ALA A 87 1.15 13.48 -5.90
N CYS A 88 2.23 12.69 -5.96
CA CYS A 88 3.16 12.54 -4.86
C CYS A 88 4.31 13.56 -4.94
N PRO A 89 4.50 14.43 -3.93
CA PRO A 89 5.67 15.30 -3.88
C PRO A 89 6.97 14.48 -3.75
N ILE A 90 8.03 14.93 -4.41
CA ILE A 90 9.34 14.29 -4.39
C ILE A 90 10.26 15.01 -3.41
N PHE A 91 10.84 14.26 -2.48
CA PHE A 91 11.83 14.74 -1.52
C PHE A 91 13.17 14.01 -1.74
N PRO A 92 14.30 14.72 -1.67
CA PRO A 92 15.61 14.09 -1.80
C PRO A 92 15.90 13.15 -0.62
N GLY A 93 16.71 12.11 -0.87
CA GLY A 93 17.15 11.16 0.16
C GLY A 93 16.15 10.09 0.55
N LYS A 94 15.04 9.96 -0.19
CA LYS A 94 14.02 8.92 0.01
C LYS A 94 14.01 7.94 -1.15
N ARG A 95 13.57 6.71 -0.89
CA ARG A 95 13.36 5.69 -1.92
C ARG A 95 11.95 5.82 -2.48
N TYR A 96 11.84 5.91 -3.80
CA TYR A 96 10.56 5.91 -4.51
C TYR A 96 10.47 4.68 -5.41
N GLU A 97 9.33 4.01 -5.38
CA GLU A 97 8.98 2.91 -6.28
C GLU A 97 7.65 3.20 -6.95
N ASP A 98 7.56 2.88 -8.24
CA ASP A 98 6.29 2.92 -8.96
C ASP A 98 5.88 1.50 -9.34
N TRP A 99 4.75 1.07 -8.79
CA TRP A 99 4.18 -0.24 -9.03
C TRP A 99 3.00 -0.12 -9.97
N GLU A 100 3.27 -0.40 -11.25
CA GLU A 100 2.22 -0.60 -12.24
C GLU A 100 1.40 -1.86 -11.88
N LEU A 101 0.15 -1.63 -11.49
CA LEU A 101 -0.80 -2.65 -11.06
C LEU A 101 -2.16 -2.35 -11.68
N THR A 102 -2.86 -3.39 -12.11
CA THR A 102 -4.26 -3.29 -12.56
C THR A 102 -5.13 -2.66 -11.47
N ASP A 103 -6.00 -1.72 -11.85
CA ASP A 103 -6.91 -1.09 -10.90
C ASP A 103 -8.04 -2.06 -10.52
N PRO A 104 -8.21 -2.43 -9.23
CA PRO A 104 -9.25 -3.38 -8.81
C PRO A 104 -10.66 -2.75 -8.77
N ALA A 105 -10.81 -1.45 -9.02
CA ALA A 105 -12.11 -0.78 -8.96
C ALA A 105 -13.06 -1.31 -10.05
N GLY A 106 -14.24 -1.81 -9.65
CA GLY A 106 -15.24 -2.35 -10.56
C GLY A 106 -14.86 -3.70 -11.21
N GLN A 107 -13.72 -4.28 -10.83
CA GLN A 107 -13.26 -5.58 -11.33
C GLN A 107 -13.91 -6.73 -10.55
N PRO A 108 -14.09 -7.91 -11.18
CA PRO A 108 -14.54 -9.11 -10.47
C PRO A 108 -13.48 -9.62 -9.49
N ILE A 109 -13.91 -10.41 -8.50
CA ILE A 109 -13.04 -10.90 -7.41
C ILE A 109 -11.82 -11.67 -7.94
N GLU A 110 -11.94 -12.39 -9.05
CA GLU A 110 -10.85 -13.12 -9.70
C GLU A 110 -9.69 -12.20 -10.11
N VAL A 111 -9.99 -11.02 -10.66
CA VAL A 111 -8.98 -10.03 -11.04
C VAL A 111 -8.40 -9.38 -9.78
N VAL A 112 -9.22 -9.11 -8.77
CA VAL A 112 -8.73 -8.53 -7.51
C VAL A 112 -7.81 -9.50 -6.77
N ARG A 113 -8.05 -10.82 -6.83
CA ARG A 113 -7.14 -11.86 -6.32
C ARG A 113 -5.79 -11.82 -7.04
N GLN A 114 -5.78 -11.67 -8.36
CA GLN A 114 -4.53 -11.55 -9.13
C GLN A 114 -3.73 -10.31 -8.68
N VAL A 115 -4.39 -9.16 -8.54
CA VAL A 115 -3.75 -7.93 -8.03
C VAL A 115 -3.23 -8.12 -6.60
N ARG A 116 -4.01 -8.75 -5.72
CA ARG A 116 -3.58 -9.09 -4.35
C ARG A 116 -2.30 -9.91 -4.35
N ASP A 117 -2.24 -10.95 -5.17
CA ASP A 117 -1.12 -11.89 -5.21
C ASP A 117 0.13 -11.26 -5.85
N GLU A 118 -0.05 -10.38 -6.84
CA GLU A 118 1.05 -9.57 -7.37
C GLU A 118 1.60 -8.59 -6.32
N ILE A 119 0.73 -7.91 -5.58
CA ILE A 119 1.12 -7.03 -4.48
C ILE A 119 1.90 -7.83 -3.42
N ARG A 120 1.44 -9.03 -3.07
CA ARG A 120 2.14 -9.90 -2.12
C ARG A 120 3.58 -10.14 -2.54
N ALA A 121 3.81 -10.55 -3.79
CA ALA A 121 5.15 -10.85 -4.30
C ALA A 121 6.08 -9.61 -4.25
N ARG A 122 5.54 -8.43 -4.57
CA ARG A 122 6.29 -7.16 -4.49
C ARG A 122 6.60 -6.77 -3.04
N VAL A 123 5.66 -6.97 -2.12
CA VAL A 123 5.87 -6.71 -0.68
C VAL A 123 6.88 -7.69 -0.08
N GLU A 124 6.83 -8.98 -0.41
CA GLU A 124 7.81 -9.97 0.05
C GLU A 124 9.24 -9.56 -0.34
N LYS A 125 9.42 -9.09 -1.59
CA LYS A 125 10.69 -8.53 -2.05
C LYS A 125 11.09 -7.29 -1.24
N LEU A 126 10.17 -6.35 -1.06
CA LEU A 126 10.43 -5.12 -0.29
C LEU A 126 10.86 -5.43 1.15
N VAL A 127 10.20 -6.37 1.83
CA VAL A 127 10.58 -6.81 3.18
C VAL A 127 12.01 -7.35 3.21
N GLY A 128 12.36 -8.21 2.24
CA GLY A 128 13.72 -8.75 2.14
C GLY A 128 14.79 -7.65 2.00
N GLU A 129 14.49 -6.60 1.23
CA GLU A 129 15.42 -5.47 1.05
C GLU A 129 15.50 -4.55 2.28
N LEU A 130 14.39 -4.36 3.00
CA LEU A 130 14.35 -3.57 4.24
C LEU A 130 15.09 -4.25 5.41
N GLN A 131 15.14 -5.58 5.44
CA GLN A 131 15.83 -6.34 6.49
C GLN A 131 17.36 -6.41 6.30
N ILE A 132 17.87 -6.06 5.13
CA ILE A 132 19.31 -6.03 4.80
C ILE A 132 19.92 -4.65 5.05
N ALA A 133 19.08 -3.62 5.22
CA ALA A 133 19.47 -2.22 5.37
C ALA A 133 19.80 -1.81 6.81
#